data_AF-A0A800AP07-F1
#
_entry.id   AF-A0A800AP07-F1
#
_cell.length_a   1.000
_cell.length_b   1.000
_cell.length_c   1.000
_cell.angle_alpha   90.00
_cell.angle_beta   90.00
_cell.angle_gamma   90.00
#
_symmetry.space_group_name_H-M   'P 1'
#
loop_
_entity.id
_entity.type
_entity.pdbx_description
1 polymer ?
#
loop_
_entity_poly.entity_id
_entity_poly.type
_entity_poly.pdbx_seq_one_letter_code
_entity_poly.pdbx_strand_id
1 'polypeptide(L)'
;MANEKQKEKSLRVKYIKELERFINRVVNYLNKESINKEGFKKFIDKSFTNLENIKKVHLKSEYLTSLEKFVEKIANLPNSSKDIDSIKSETLYEANRLRKLKRVKKFRKDKHKNDLRRQMPS
;
A
#
# COMPACT_ATOMS: atom_id res chain seq x y z
N MET A 1 17.19 11.08 23.48
CA MET A 1 16.34 9.87 23.37
C MET A 1 14.91 10.13 22.86
N ALA A 2 14.18 11.17 23.30
CA ALA A 2 12.81 11.46 22.79
C ALA A 2 12.77 11.79 21.28
N ASN A 3 13.79 12.51 20.79
CA ASN A 3 13.89 12.97 19.40
C ASN A 3 14.07 11.81 18.39
N GLU A 4 14.81 10.77 18.76
CA GLU A 4 15.07 9.61 17.89
C GLU A 4 13.82 8.74 17.70
N LYS A 5 13.08 8.46 18.78
CA LYS A 5 11.81 7.73 18.72
C LYS A 5 10.77 8.48 17.87
N GLN A 6 10.75 9.81 17.96
CA GLN A 6 9.90 10.65 17.11
C GLN A 6 10.34 10.60 15.64
N LYS A 7 11.64 10.64 15.36
CA LYS A 7 12.20 10.51 14.01
C LYS A 7 11.87 9.17 13.37
N GLU A 8 12.01 8.06 14.10
CA GLU A 8 11.63 6.72 13.62
C GLU A 8 10.15 6.61 13.31
N LYS A 9 9.29 7.13 14.19
CA LYS A 9 7.84 7.16 13.98
C LYS A 9 7.48 7.95 12.72
N SER A 10 8.11 9.11 12.53
CA SER A 10 7.90 9.95 11.34
C SER A 10 8.36 9.26 10.06
N LEU A 11 9.54 8.60 10.08
CA LEU A 11 10.03 7.81 8.95
C LEU A 11 9.08 6.66 8.61
N ARG A 12 8.57 5.96 9.62
CA ARG A 12 7.60 4.88 9.44
C ARG A 12 6.30 5.38 8.81
N VAL A 13 5.77 6.51 9.28
CA VAL A 13 4.55 7.10 8.72
C VAL A 13 4.78 7.55 7.28
N LYS A 14 5.94 8.16 6.98
CA LYS A 14 6.31 8.56 5.62
C LYS A 14 6.38 7.34 4.70
N TYR A 15 7.05 6.27 5.12
CA TYR A 15 7.15 5.03 4.35
C TYR A 15 5.77 4.41 4.04
N ILE A 16 4.91 4.27 5.06
CA ILE A 16 3.55 3.74 4.88
C ILE A 16 2.73 4.60 3.91
N LYS A 17 2.78 5.94 4.05
CA LYS A 17 2.05 6.85 3.17
C LYS A 17 2.49 6.73 1.71
N GLU A 18 3.79 6.53 1.49
CA GLU A 18 4.34 6.43 0.13
C GLU A 18 4.05 5.08 -0.51
N LEU A 19 4.02 3.99 0.27
CA LEU A 19 3.45 2.71 -0.18
C LEU A 19 1.98 2.87 -0.61
N GLU A 20 1.14 3.51 0.22
CA GLU A 20 -0.28 3.72 -0.15
C GLU A 20 -0.44 4.63 -1.38
N ARG A 21 0.38 5.68 -1.50
CA ARG A 21 0.38 6.58 -2.67
C ARG A 21 0.77 5.84 -3.95
N PHE A 22 1.81 5.01 -3.89
CA PHE A 22 2.25 4.20 -5.03
C PHE A 22 1.10 3.31 -5.54
N ILE A 23 0.45 2.57 -4.63
CA ILE A 23 -0.66 1.68 -4.98
C ILE A 23 -1.82 2.45 -5.63
N ASN A 24 -2.21 3.59 -5.04
CA ASN A 24 -3.28 4.41 -5.58
C ASN A 24 -2.94 4.94 -6.99
N ARG A 25 -1.68 5.34 -7.21
CA ARG A 25 -1.18 5.76 -8.53
C ARG A 25 -1.28 4.62 -9.54
N VAL A 26 -0.84 3.41 -9.17
CA VAL A 26 -0.90 2.23 -10.04
C VAL A 26 -2.34 1.86 -10.40
N VAL A 27 -3.23 1.77 -9.41
CA VAL A 27 -4.65 1.45 -9.65
C VAL A 27 -5.30 2.50 -10.55
N ASN A 28 -5.05 3.79 -10.31
CA ASN A 28 -5.58 4.86 -11.15
C ASN A 28 -5.04 4.80 -12.59
N TYR A 29 -3.77 4.44 -12.76
CA TYR A 29 -3.18 4.25 -14.09
C TYR A 29 -3.83 3.07 -14.83
N LEU A 30 -4.04 1.95 -14.14
CA LEU A 30 -4.65 0.74 -14.70
C LEU A 30 -6.16 0.87 -14.98
N ASN A 31 -6.82 1.89 -14.44
CA ASN A 31 -8.23 2.17 -14.73
C ASN A 31 -8.44 3.04 -15.99
N LYS A 32 -7.36 3.48 -16.65
CA LYS A 32 -7.47 4.22 -17.92
C LYS A 32 -7.88 3.30 -19.07
N GLU A 33 -8.54 3.85 -20.09
CA GLU A 33 -9.05 3.08 -21.24
C GLU A 33 -7.97 2.65 -22.24
N SER A 34 -6.80 3.33 -22.27
CA SER A 34 -5.74 3.10 -23.26
C SER A 34 -4.39 2.81 -22.58
N ILE A 35 -4.22 1.59 -22.10
CA ILE A 35 -3.00 1.17 -21.36
C ILE A 35 -2.27 0.11 -22.16
N ASN A 36 -0.95 0.21 -22.23
CA ASN A 36 -0.10 -0.80 -22.82
C ASN A 36 1.04 -1.17 -21.85
N LYS A 37 1.69 -2.29 -22.11
CA LYS A 37 2.72 -2.85 -21.23
C LYS A 37 3.95 -1.95 -21.12
N GLU A 38 4.37 -1.31 -22.21
CA GLU A 38 5.51 -0.39 -22.21
C GLU A 38 5.22 0.88 -21.38
N GLY A 39 4.04 1.46 -21.55
CA GLY A 39 3.59 2.61 -20.78
C GLY A 39 3.47 2.26 -19.30
N PHE A 40 2.98 1.07 -18.98
CA PHE A 40 2.94 0.55 -17.62
C PHE A 40 4.34 0.43 -17.03
N LYS A 41 5.30 -0.15 -17.76
CA LYS A 41 6.71 -0.25 -17.32
C LYS A 41 7.29 1.12 -16.99
N LYS A 42 7.23 2.06 -17.94
CA LYS A 42 7.72 3.44 -17.74
C LYS A 42 7.05 4.13 -16.54
N PHE A 43 5.75 3.87 -16.35
CA PHE A 43 4.99 4.41 -15.23
C PHE A 43 5.44 3.83 -13.88
N ILE A 44 5.67 2.51 -13.82
CA ILE A 44 6.18 1.83 -12.63
C ILE A 44 7.57 2.35 -12.27
N ASP A 45 8.49 2.40 -13.23
CA ASP A 45 9.87 2.88 -13.01
C ASP A 45 9.85 4.31 -12.43
N LYS A 46 9.09 5.21 -13.05
CA LYS A 46 8.93 6.59 -12.57
C LYS A 46 8.27 6.66 -11.19
N SER A 47 7.28 5.81 -10.93
CA SER A 47 6.56 5.81 -9.64
C SER A 47 7.40 5.24 -8.51
N PHE A 48 8.30 4.29 -8.82
CA PHE A 48 9.12 3.56 -7.87
C PHE A 48 10.31 4.37 -7.35
N THR A 49 10.88 5.28 -8.15
CA THR A 49 11.97 6.19 -7.70
C THR A 49 11.66 6.94 -6.40
N ASN A 50 10.40 7.36 -6.19
CA ASN A 50 10.00 8.01 -4.93
C ASN A 50 10.08 7.07 -3.73
N LEU A 51 9.81 5.78 -3.96
CA LEU A 51 9.83 4.75 -2.94
C LEU A 51 11.27 4.37 -2.56
N GLU A 52 12.17 4.27 -3.53
CA GLU A 52 13.60 3.97 -3.32
C GLU A 52 14.30 5.02 -2.47
N ASN A 53 13.93 6.29 -2.64
CA ASN A 53 14.47 7.41 -1.88
C ASN A 53 14.01 7.43 -0.40
N ILE A 54 13.15 6.51 0.02
CA ILE A 54 12.63 6.44 1.38
C ILE A 54 13.23 5.24 2.10
N LYS A 55 13.78 5.50 3.29
CA LYS A 55 14.29 4.44 4.16
C LYS A 55 13.20 3.41 4.45
N LYS A 56 13.41 2.16 4.04
CA LYS A 56 12.57 1.01 4.41
C LYS A 56 12.58 0.86 5.93
N VAL A 57 11.39 0.73 6.52
CA VAL A 57 11.21 0.57 7.97
C VAL A 57 10.41 -0.68 8.23
N HIS A 58 10.80 -1.46 9.24
CA HIS A 58 10.12 -2.70 9.57
C HIS A 58 8.63 -2.49 9.94
N LEU A 59 7.74 -3.19 9.23
CA LEU A 59 6.30 -3.14 9.43
C LEU A 59 5.81 -4.43 10.12
N LYS A 60 5.06 -4.29 11.22
CA LYS A 60 4.62 -5.43 12.05
C LYS A 60 3.18 -5.89 11.80
N SER A 61 2.41 -5.11 11.04
CA SER A 61 0.97 -5.37 10.84
C SER A 61 0.77 -6.13 9.53
N GLU A 62 -0.09 -7.15 9.54
CA GLU A 62 -0.45 -7.94 8.34
C GLU A 62 -0.83 -7.09 7.12
N TYR A 63 -1.62 -6.03 7.34
CA TYR A 63 -1.94 -5.07 6.27
C TYR A 63 -0.69 -4.40 5.68
N LEU A 64 0.23 -3.97 6.55
CA LEU A 64 1.43 -3.24 6.15
C LEU A 64 2.45 -4.15 5.46
N THR A 65 2.62 -5.39 5.94
CA THR A 65 3.46 -6.38 5.26
C THR A 65 2.85 -6.81 3.93
N SER A 66 1.51 -6.90 3.84
CA SER A 66 0.81 -7.12 2.58
C SER A 66 0.98 -5.95 1.59
N LEU A 67 1.02 -4.70 2.08
CA LEU A 67 1.33 -3.54 1.25
C LEU A 67 2.73 -3.65 0.63
N GLU A 68 3.75 -3.98 1.42
CA GLU A 68 5.12 -4.14 0.90
C GLU A 68 5.19 -5.23 -0.17
N LYS A 69 4.62 -6.41 0.11
CA LYS A 69 4.59 -7.53 -0.86
C LYS A 69 3.89 -7.16 -2.16
N PHE A 70 2.78 -6.42 -2.07
CA PHE A 70 2.05 -5.96 -3.25
C PHE A 70 2.89 -5.00 -4.10
N VAL A 71 3.59 -4.07 -3.46
CA VAL A 71 4.46 -3.12 -4.16
C VAL A 71 5.63 -3.83 -4.83
N GLU A 72 6.29 -4.76 -4.14
CA GLU A 72 7.37 -5.59 -4.70
C GLU A 72 6.87 -6.44 -5.88
N LYS A 73 5.67 -7.01 -5.78
CA LYS A 73 5.07 -7.78 -6.88
C LYS A 73 4.79 -6.91 -8.09
N ILE A 74 4.15 -5.76 -7.90
CA ILE A 74 3.82 -4.83 -8.99
C ILE A 74 5.05 -4.26 -9.66
N ALA A 75 6.10 -3.96 -8.90
CA ALA A 75 7.37 -3.51 -9.47
C ALA A 75 7.96 -4.53 -10.46
N ASN A 76 7.67 -5.83 -10.26
CA ASN A 76 8.17 -6.91 -11.10
C ASN A 76 7.22 -7.34 -12.24
N LEU A 77 5.93 -6.99 -12.17
CA LEU A 77 4.95 -7.33 -13.20
C LEU A 77 5.32 -6.86 -14.63
N PRO A 78 5.89 -5.65 -14.84
CA PRO A 78 6.32 -5.22 -16.17
C PRO A 78 7.36 -6.13 -16.84
N ASN A 79 8.19 -6.81 -16.03
CA ASN A 79 9.25 -7.71 -16.50
C ASN A 79 8.74 -9.15 -16.68
N SER A 80 7.50 -9.45 -16.30
CA SER A 80 6.91 -10.77 -16.50
C SER A 80 6.47 -10.98 -17.95
N SER A 81 6.22 -12.22 -18.36
CA SER A 81 5.66 -12.56 -19.68
C SER A 81 4.16 -12.23 -19.82
N LYS A 82 3.49 -11.76 -18.76
CA LYS A 82 2.05 -11.48 -18.75
C LYS A 82 1.68 -10.32 -19.68
N ASP A 83 0.51 -10.41 -20.29
CA ASP A 83 -0.12 -9.32 -21.03
C ASP A 83 -0.69 -8.24 -20.09
N ILE A 84 -1.08 -7.09 -20.65
CA ILE A 84 -1.54 -5.94 -19.85
C ILE A 84 -2.89 -6.20 -19.16
N ASP A 85 -3.76 -7.01 -19.74
CA ASP A 85 -5.09 -7.31 -19.17
C ASP A 85 -4.98 -8.26 -17.99
N SER A 86 -4.09 -9.26 -18.09
CA SER A 86 -3.69 -10.13 -16.99
C SER A 86 -3.08 -9.33 -15.82
N ILE A 87 -2.13 -8.42 -16.12
CA ILE A 87 -1.51 -7.53 -15.13
C ILE A 87 -2.57 -6.66 -14.45
N LYS A 88 -3.48 -6.08 -15.22
CA LYS A 88 -4.57 -5.23 -14.72
C LYS A 88 -5.48 -6.01 -13.78
N SER A 89 -5.95 -7.18 -14.21
CA SER A 89 -6.86 -8.03 -13.44
C SER A 89 -6.25 -8.47 -12.11
N GLU A 90 -5.00 -8.94 -12.13
CA GLU A 90 -4.28 -9.36 -10.93
C GLU A 90 -4.03 -8.20 -9.96
N THR A 91 -3.60 -7.05 -10.50
CA THR A 91 -3.34 -5.85 -9.70
C THR A 91 -4.60 -5.34 -9.01
N LEU A 92 -5.73 -5.29 -9.74
CA LEU A 92 -7.01 -4.84 -9.19
C LEU A 92 -7.56 -5.82 -8.14
N TYR A 93 -7.43 -7.13 -8.37
CA TYR A 93 -7.82 -8.15 -7.41
C TYR A 93 -7.07 -8.00 -6.08
N GLU A 94 -5.74 -7.89 -6.14
CA GLU A 94 -4.92 -7.72 -4.95
C GLU A 94 -5.14 -6.37 -4.26
N ALA A 95 -5.36 -5.28 -5.01
CA ALA A 95 -5.73 -3.98 -4.45
C ALA A 95 -7.04 -4.07 -3.66
N ASN A 96 -8.03 -4.83 -4.15
CA ASN A 96 -9.28 -5.08 -3.42
C ASN A 96 -9.05 -5.89 -2.14
N ARG A 97 -8.17 -6.90 -2.18
CA ARG A 97 -7.76 -7.66 -0.98
C ARG A 97 -7.13 -6.74 0.07
N LEU A 98 -6.24 -5.82 -0.33
CA LEU A 98 -5.65 -4.82 0.57
C LEU A 98 -6.70 -3.88 1.18
N ARG A 99 -7.68 -3.41 0.38
CA ARG A 99 -8.79 -2.59 0.88
C ARG A 99 -9.61 -3.35 1.93
N LYS A 100 -9.85 -4.65 1.75
CA LYS A 100 -10.54 -5.49 2.73
C LYS A 100 -9.75 -5.60 4.04
N LEU A 101 -8.44 -5.86 3.97
CA LEU A 101 -7.56 -5.91 5.15
C LEU A 101 -7.55 -4.58 5.92
N LYS A 102 -7.49 -3.45 5.20
CA LYS A 102 -7.56 -2.10 5.79
C LYS A 102 -8.88 -1.89 6.54
N ARG A 103 -10.01 -2.30 5.95
CA ARG A 103 -11.34 -2.21 6.57
C ARG A 103 -11.47 -3.08 7.82
N VAL A 104 -11.02 -4.34 7.79
CA VAL A 104 -11.07 -5.25 8.94
C VAL A 104 -10.29 -4.67 10.13
N LYS A 105 -9.10 -4.13 9.89
CA LYS A 105 -8.29 -3.47 10.93
C LYS A 105 -9.00 -2.25 11.52
N LYS A 106 -9.64 -1.42 10.69
CA LYS A 106 -10.42 -0.26 11.13
C LYS A 106 -11.61 -0.70 11.99
N PHE A 107 -12.39 -1.68 11.51
CA PHE A 107 -13.56 -2.20 12.20
C PHE A 107 -13.24 -2.78 13.59
N ARG A 108 -12.17 -3.60 13.70
CA ARG A 108 -11.71 -4.12 15.00
C ARG A 108 -11.37 -2.98 15.98
N LYS A 109 -10.68 -1.94 15.49
CA LYS A 109 -10.32 -0.77 16.32
C LYS A 109 -11.55 0.02 16.79
N ASP A 110 -12.53 0.21 15.92
CA ASP A 110 -13.75 0.97 16.23
C ASP A 110 -14.66 0.20 17.21
N LYS A 111 -14.74 -1.14 17.10
CA LYS A 111 -15.48 -1.98 18.06
C LYS A 111 -14.91 -1.84 19.49
N HIS A 112 -13.59 -1.94 19.67
CA HIS A 112 -12.97 -1.80 20.99
C HIS A 112 -13.19 -0.41 21.61
N LYS A 113 -13.21 0.66 20.81
CA LYS A 113 -13.50 2.01 21.29
C LYS A 113 -14.96 2.17 21.76
N ASN A 114 -15.88 1.51 21.08
CA ASN A 114 -17.29 1.56 21.43
C ASN A 114 -17.60 0.76 22.71
N ASP A 115 -16.85 -0.33 22.93
CA ASP A 115 -16.93 -1.13 24.16
C ASP A 115 -16.35 -0.38 25.37
N LEU A 116 -15.18 0.24 25.22
CA LEU A 116 -14.54 1.08 26.25
C LEU A 116 -15.40 2.29 26.68
N ARG A 117 -16.15 2.90 25.75
CA ARG A 117 -17.06 4.01 26.05
C ARG A 117 -18.31 3.60 26.83
N ARG A 118 -18.70 2.33 26.78
CA ARG A 118 -19.85 1.81 27.54
C ARG A 118 -19.52 1.43 28.98
N GLN A 119 -18.24 1.34 29.35
CA GLN A 119 -17.79 0.90 30.68
C GLN A 119 -17.35 2.06 31.60
N MET A 120 -17.64 3.32 31.24
CA MET A 120 -17.39 4.48 32.10
C MET A 120 -18.75 4.97 32.63
N PRO A 121 -19.16 4.62 33.87
CA PRO A 121 -20.32 5.24 34.49
C PRO A 121 -20.03 6.73 34.73
N SER A 122 -21.05 7.54 34.52
CA SER A 122 -21.05 9.00 34.74
C SER A 122 -20.78 9.38 36.19
#